data_AF-A0A7J2KCV0-F1
#
_entry.id   AF-A0A7J2KCV0-F1
#
_cell.length_a   1.000
_cell.length_b   1.000
_cell.length_c   1.000
_cell.angle_alpha   90.00
_cell.angle_beta   90.00
_cell.angle_gamma   90.00
#
_symmetry.space_group_name_H-M   'P 1'
#
loop_
_entity.id
_entity.type
_entity.pdbx_description
1 polymer ?
#
loop_
_entity_poly.entity_id
_entity_poly.type
_entity_poly.pdbx_seq_one_letter_code
_entity_poly.pdbx_strand_id
1 'polypeptide(L)'
;MRKEKQVMFKEDEKGNKYPYIDFGSETHGRKSFRLWVSGKLVKMEMRHPRSALGFIMSQELKKPYYYVEFPLRGARIIRTPKGNLVLKPDPNYMVYYIFIHCGYRGGASFEILTPKIGESDIFEFKEYASPRGSLGVSIGALVNVPIDTPLKYRWERTGRLYGDAPQGITIVMPNGEEKEFEMLPDGLEALGELPKMEEE
;
A
#
# COMPACT_ATOMS: atom_id res chain seq x y z
N MET A 1 3.43 6.17 9.25
CA MET A 1 4.32 5.06 9.65
C MET A 1 4.84 4.41 8.36
N ARG A 2 6.15 4.11 8.23
CA ARG A 2 6.71 3.57 6.98
C ARG A 2 6.23 2.12 6.74
N LYS A 3 5.69 1.85 5.55
CA LYS A 3 5.06 0.56 5.22
C LYS A 3 5.98 -0.24 4.30
N GLU A 4 6.52 -1.34 4.81
CA GLU A 4 7.40 -2.22 4.04
C GLU A 4 6.61 -3.32 3.32
N LYS A 5 7.01 -3.63 2.09
CA LYS A 5 6.49 -4.75 1.31
C LYS A 5 7.63 -5.65 0.88
N GLN A 6 7.51 -6.93 1.25
CA GLN A 6 8.50 -7.95 0.92
C GLN A 6 8.58 -8.15 -0.59
N VAL A 7 9.81 -8.17 -1.10
CA VAL A 7 10.14 -8.45 -2.50
C VAL A 7 10.51 -9.92 -2.64
N MET A 8 9.88 -10.56 -3.61
CA MET A 8 10.15 -11.93 -4.05
C MET A 8 10.94 -11.90 -5.36
N PHE A 9 11.57 -13.01 -5.73
CA PHE A 9 12.34 -13.13 -6.96
C PHE A 9 11.81 -14.27 -7.82
N LYS A 10 11.74 -14.03 -9.13
CA LYS A 10 11.53 -15.07 -10.14
C LYS A 10 12.84 -15.26 -10.89
N GLU A 11 13.26 -16.50 -11.04
CA GLU A 11 14.48 -16.86 -11.78
C GLU A 11 14.12 -17.36 -13.18
N ASP A 12 14.91 -17.00 -14.20
CA ASP A 12 14.82 -17.59 -15.53
C ASP A 12 15.79 -18.76 -15.71
N GLU A 13 15.73 -19.46 -16.84
CA GLU A 13 16.63 -20.58 -17.17
C GLU A 13 18.11 -20.19 -17.25
N LYS A 14 18.41 -18.88 -17.31
CA LYS A 14 19.75 -18.31 -17.38
C LYS A 14 20.27 -17.85 -16.01
N GLY A 15 19.47 -18.03 -14.94
CA GLY A 15 19.81 -17.61 -13.58
C GLY A 15 19.57 -16.13 -13.26
N ASN A 16 18.94 -15.37 -14.16
CA ASN A 16 18.59 -13.97 -13.91
C ASN A 16 17.42 -13.87 -12.94
N LYS A 17 17.58 -13.05 -11.91
CA LYS A 17 16.56 -12.85 -10.86
C LYS A 17 15.79 -11.56 -11.11
N TYR A 18 14.47 -11.69 -11.22
CA TYR A 18 13.54 -10.59 -11.46
C TYR A 18 12.74 -10.31 -10.18
N PRO A 19 12.93 -9.14 -9.54
CA PRO A 19 12.22 -8.80 -8.32
C PRO A 19 10.75 -8.49 -8.61
N TYR A 20 9.85 -8.95 -7.74
CA TYR A 20 8.42 -8.67 -7.83
C TYR A 20 7.74 -8.64 -6.46
N ILE A 21 6.56 -8.02 -6.40
CA ILE A 21 5.66 -8.03 -5.25
C ILE A 21 4.27 -8.42 -5.76
N ASP A 22 3.62 -9.36 -5.10
CA ASP A 22 2.24 -9.73 -5.40
C ASP A 22 1.30 -8.98 -4.44
N PHE A 23 0.34 -8.25 -5.01
CA PHE A 23 -0.66 -7.50 -4.25
C PHE A 23 -2.02 -8.20 -4.32
N GLY A 24 -2.73 -8.15 -3.19
CA GLY A 24 -4.04 -8.74 -3.02
C GLY A 24 -4.05 -10.24 -2.72
N SER A 25 -5.21 -10.68 -2.27
CA SER A 25 -5.57 -12.05 -1.96
C SER A 25 -7.09 -12.16 -2.06
N GLU A 26 -7.59 -12.23 -3.29
CA GLU A 26 -9.01 -12.29 -3.63
C GLU A 26 -9.58 -13.71 -3.41
N THR A 27 -10.64 -14.04 -4.14
CA THR A 27 -11.26 -15.36 -4.11
C THR A 27 -10.23 -16.47 -4.36
N HIS A 28 -10.24 -17.47 -3.47
CA HIS A 28 -9.29 -18.58 -3.44
C HIS A 28 -7.81 -18.17 -3.38
N GLY A 29 -7.51 -17.00 -2.80
CA GLY A 29 -6.13 -16.51 -2.62
C GLY A 29 -5.49 -15.95 -3.88
N ARG A 30 -6.28 -15.75 -4.95
CA ARG A 30 -5.81 -15.17 -6.21
C ARG A 30 -5.25 -13.77 -5.97
N LYS A 31 -4.10 -13.46 -6.57
CA LYS A 31 -3.50 -12.12 -6.50
C LYS A 31 -4.28 -11.16 -7.41
N SER A 32 -4.52 -9.93 -6.96
CA SER A 32 -5.13 -8.88 -7.79
C SER A 32 -4.18 -8.52 -8.93
N PHE A 33 -2.89 -8.31 -8.62
CA PHE A 33 -1.86 -8.12 -9.64
C PHE A 33 -0.46 -8.45 -9.10
N ARG A 34 0.47 -8.64 -10.05
CA ARG A 34 1.90 -8.69 -9.80
C ARG A 34 2.54 -7.38 -10.21
N LEU A 35 3.32 -6.80 -9.31
CA LEU A 35 4.16 -5.62 -9.57
C LEU A 35 5.61 -6.07 -9.74
N TRP A 36 6.17 -5.92 -10.93
CA TRP A 36 7.60 -6.11 -11.15
C TRP A 36 8.36 -4.90 -10.61
N VAL A 37 9.44 -5.13 -9.88
CA VAL A 37 10.19 -4.06 -9.21
C VAL A 37 11.58 -3.97 -9.81
N SER A 38 11.98 -2.75 -10.20
CA SER A 38 13.36 -2.48 -10.60
C SER A 38 14.31 -2.77 -9.43
N GLY A 39 15.38 -3.53 -9.67
CA GLY A 39 16.37 -3.87 -8.63
C GLY A 39 16.97 -2.65 -7.92
N LYS A 40 17.01 -1.48 -8.58
CA LYS A 40 17.48 -0.21 -8.01
C LYS A 40 16.63 0.31 -6.84
N LEU A 41 15.37 -0.14 -6.74
CA LEU A 41 14.42 0.28 -5.70
C LEU A 41 14.33 -0.73 -4.56
N VAL A 42 14.97 -1.89 -4.69
CA VAL A 42 14.92 -2.97 -3.70
C VAL A 42 15.95 -2.70 -2.62
N LYS A 43 15.49 -2.60 -1.37
CA LYS A 43 16.35 -2.57 -0.18
C LYS A 43 16.59 -3.99 0.31
N MET A 44 17.73 -4.20 0.96
CA MET A 44 18.10 -5.46 1.57
C MET A 44 18.58 -5.21 2.99
N GLU A 45 18.15 -6.07 3.90
CA GLU A 45 18.60 -6.09 5.28
C GLU A 45 18.68 -7.54 5.79
N MET A 46 19.47 -7.78 6.84
CA MET A 46 19.60 -9.09 7.45
C MET A 46 18.65 -9.21 8.65
N ARG A 47 17.60 -10.05 8.54
CA ARG A 47 16.58 -10.23 9.58
C ARG A 47 16.53 -11.67 10.10
N HIS A 48 16.09 -11.83 11.34
CA HIS A 48 15.75 -13.15 11.89
C HIS A 48 14.44 -13.66 11.28
N PRO A 49 14.26 -14.99 11.14
CA PRO A 49 13.02 -15.56 10.63
C PRO A 49 11.83 -15.22 11.54
N ARG A 50 10.71 -14.77 10.95
CA ARG A 50 9.47 -14.44 11.70
C ARG A 50 8.59 -15.65 12.04
N SER A 51 8.96 -16.88 11.66
CA SER A 51 8.18 -18.07 12.00
C SER A 51 8.52 -18.57 13.41
N ALA A 52 7.52 -18.97 14.19
CA ALA A 52 7.72 -19.54 15.53
C ALA A 52 8.69 -20.74 15.50
N LEU A 53 8.63 -21.56 14.45
CA LEU A 53 9.55 -22.68 14.22
C LEU A 53 10.98 -22.22 13.87
N GLY A 54 11.12 -21.09 13.17
CA GLY A 54 12.42 -20.49 12.82
C GLY A 54 13.09 -19.78 13.99
N PHE A 55 12.30 -19.19 14.90
CA PHE A 55 12.81 -18.52 16.10
C PHE A 55 13.48 -19.51 17.07
N ILE A 56 12.91 -20.72 17.21
CA ILE A 56 13.44 -21.78 18.10
C ILE A 56 14.74 -22.40 17.54
N MET A 57 14.91 -22.44 16.20
CA MET A 57 16.05 -23.09 15.55
C MET A 57 17.22 -22.16 15.17
N SER A 58 17.05 -20.83 15.19
CA SER A 58 18.10 -19.91 14.71
C SER A 58 18.35 -18.76 15.68
N GLN A 59 19.15 -19.00 16.72
CA GLN A 59 19.76 -17.88 17.46
C GLN A 59 20.79 -17.11 16.58
N GLU A 60 21.31 -17.69 15.50
CA GLU A 60 22.45 -17.09 14.77
C GLU A 60 22.27 -16.86 13.25
N LEU A 61 21.26 -17.41 12.58
CA LEU A 61 21.10 -17.26 11.13
C LEU A 61 20.17 -16.11 10.75
N LYS A 62 20.75 -14.92 10.54
CA LYS A 62 20.05 -13.84 9.82
C LYS A 62 19.96 -14.19 8.34
N LYS A 63 18.78 -14.00 7.74
CA LYS A 63 18.55 -14.20 6.31
C LYS A 63 18.35 -12.85 5.62
N PRO A 64 18.74 -12.72 4.34
CA PRO A 64 18.48 -11.50 3.59
C PRO A 64 16.97 -11.34 3.38
N TYR A 65 16.45 -10.21 3.83
CA TYR A 65 15.09 -9.76 3.63
C TYR A 65 15.10 -8.60 2.64
N TYR A 66 14.47 -8.81 1.49
CA TYR A 66 14.36 -7.81 0.43
C TYR A 66 13.02 -7.13 0.52
N TYR A 67 12.98 -5.81 0.42
CA TYR A 67 11.74 -5.04 0.57
C TYR A 67 11.76 -3.72 -0.21
N VAL A 68 10.56 -3.19 -0.41
CA VAL A 68 10.31 -1.81 -0.81
C VAL A 68 9.58 -1.11 0.33
N GLU A 69 9.89 0.15 0.56
CA GLU A 69 9.31 0.95 1.63
C GLU A 69 8.46 2.08 1.04
N PHE A 70 7.25 2.25 1.55
CA PHE A 70 6.31 3.29 1.13
C PHE A 70 6.10 4.33 2.23
N PRO A 71 5.84 5.61 1.87
CA PRO A 71 5.79 6.13 0.50
C PRO A 71 7.17 6.14 -0.18
N LEU A 72 7.18 5.76 -1.47
CA LEU A 72 8.40 5.58 -2.25
C LEU A 72 8.61 6.79 -3.16
N ARG A 73 9.54 7.65 -2.79
CA ARG A 73 9.93 8.83 -3.57
C ARG A 73 10.82 8.45 -4.76
N GLY A 74 10.72 9.23 -5.83
CA GLY A 74 11.57 9.06 -7.01
C GLY A 74 11.26 7.76 -7.78
N ALA A 75 10.01 7.33 -7.78
CA ALA A 75 9.56 6.11 -8.43
C ALA A 75 8.16 6.25 -9.01
N ARG A 76 7.87 5.47 -10.05
CA ARG A 76 6.55 5.41 -10.68
C ARG A 76 6.20 3.98 -11.09
N ILE A 77 4.92 3.62 -10.94
CA ILE A 77 4.37 2.40 -11.52
C ILE A 77 3.93 2.71 -12.95
N ILE A 78 4.42 1.95 -13.91
CA ILE A 78 4.01 2.05 -15.31
C ILE A 78 3.35 0.76 -15.78
N ARG A 79 2.38 0.90 -16.68
CA ARG A 79 1.77 -0.22 -17.40
C ARG A 79 2.54 -0.43 -18.70
N THR A 80 3.12 -1.59 -18.86
CA THR A 80 3.79 -1.97 -20.11
C THR A 80 2.76 -2.22 -21.22
N PRO A 81 3.14 -2.18 -22.51
CA PRO A 81 2.23 -2.51 -23.60
C PRO A 81 1.60 -3.91 -23.50
N LYS A 82 2.29 -4.85 -22.84
CA LYS A 82 1.80 -6.21 -22.56
C LYS A 82 0.87 -6.29 -21.34
N GLY A 83 0.54 -5.16 -20.71
CA GLY A 83 -0.33 -5.08 -19.53
C GLY A 83 0.34 -5.32 -18.18
N ASN A 84 1.63 -5.68 -18.13
CA ASN A 84 2.35 -5.87 -16.87
C ASN A 84 2.59 -4.54 -16.16
N LEU A 85 2.52 -4.54 -14.83
CA LEU A 85 2.87 -3.41 -13.98
C LEU A 85 4.34 -3.47 -13.57
N VAL A 86 5.05 -2.35 -13.74
CA VAL A 86 6.47 -2.24 -13.40
C VAL A 86 6.71 -0.99 -12.57
N LEU A 87 7.29 -1.16 -11.39
CA LEU A 87 7.77 -0.09 -10.53
C LEU A 87 9.23 0.24 -10.91
N LYS A 88 9.45 1.43 -11.46
CA LYS A 88 10.76 1.91 -11.92
C LYS A 88 11.13 3.26 -11.29
N PRO A 89 12.42 3.60 -11.20
CA PRO A 89 12.85 4.93 -10.81
C PRO A 89 12.29 5.99 -11.75
N ASP A 90 11.77 7.06 -11.18
CA ASP A 90 11.24 8.24 -11.87
C ASP A 90 11.30 9.44 -10.92
N PRO A 91 12.21 10.41 -11.13
CA PRO A 91 12.44 11.51 -10.19
C PRO A 91 11.23 12.44 -10.01
N ASN A 92 10.29 12.45 -10.96
CA ASN A 92 9.16 13.38 -10.96
C ASN A 92 7.93 12.84 -10.23
N TYR A 93 7.99 11.59 -9.76
CA TYR A 93 6.85 10.90 -9.17
C TYR A 93 7.22 10.24 -7.85
N MET A 94 6.19 9.96 -7.06
CA MET A 94 6.27 9.07 -5.92
C MET A 94 5.07 8.14 -5.87
N VAL A 95 5.25 7.02 -5.16
CA VAL A 95 4.21 5.99 -5.01
C VAL A 95 3.80 5.91 -3.54
N TYR A 96 2.51 6.06 -3.30
CA TYR A 96 1.90 5.82 -1.99
C TYR A 96 1.30 4.43 -1.91
N TYR A 97 1.23 3.88 -0.70
CA TYR A 97 0.54 2.62 -0.38
C TYR A 97 -0.61 2.89 0.58
N ILE A 98 -1.83 2.62 0.13
CA ILE A 98 -3.06 2.68 0.92
C ILE A 98 -3.46 1.27 1.29
N PHE A 99 -3.91 1.08 2.54
CA PHE A 99 -4.56 -0.16 2.97
C PHE A 99 -5.55 0.12 4.08
N ILE A 100 -6.79 -0.30 3.88
CA ILE A 100 -7.89 -0.08 4.79
C ILE A 100 -8.47 -1.43 5.16
N HIS A 101 -8.40 -1.75 6.44
CA HIS A 101 -8.96 -2.97 7.00
C HIS A 101 -10.49 -2.88 7.05
N CYS A 102 -11.17 -3.91 6.57
CA CYS A 102 -12.61 -4.05 6.77
C CYS A 102 -12.95 -4.55 8.18
N GLY A 103 -14.18 -4.31 8.64
CA GLY A 103 -14.72 -5.00 9.80
C GLY A 103 -15.03 -6.47 9.52
N TYR A 104 -15.31 -7.24 10.58
CA TYR A 104 -15.68 -8.65 10.45
C TYR A 104 -16.98 -8.79 9.65
N ARG A 105 -16.95 -9.62 8.59
CA ARG A 105 -18.01 -9.80 7.59
C ARG A 105 -18.45 -8.49 6.91
N GLY A 106 -17.52 -7.55 6.72
CA GLY A 106 -17.77 -6.27 6.07
C GLY A 106 -16.93 -6.05 4.81
N GLY A 107 -16.89 -4.81 4.37
CA GLY A 107 -16.06 -4.33 3.26
C GLY A 107 -15.33 -3.05 3.62
N ALA A 108 -14.48 -2.60 2.72
CA ALA A 108 -13.83 -1.29 2.79
C ALA A 108 -13.82 -0.62 1.40
N SER A 109 -13.88 0.70 1.39
CA SER A 109 -13.79 1.55 0.20
C SER A 109 -12.97 2.81 0.53
N PHE A 110 -12.47 3.47 -0.52
CA PHE A 110 -11.79 4.74 -0.38
C PHE A 110 -11.99 5.62 -1.60
N GLU A 111 -11.72 6.90 -1.41
CA GLU A 111 -11.76 7.91 -2.45
C GLU A 111 -10.57 8.86 -2.26
N ILE A 112 -9.82 9.10 -3.34
CA ILE A 112 -8.71 10.05 -3.32
C ILE A 112 -9.25 11.47 -3.45
N LEU A 113 -8.92 12.31 -2.47
CA LEU A 113 -9.27 13.73 -2.43
C LEU A 113 -8.12 14.60 -2.98
N THR A 114 -6.88 14.18 -2.81
CA THR A 114 -5.68 14.85 -3.33
C THR A 114 -4.62 13.80 -3.70
N PRO A 115 -4.03 13.85 -4.91
CA PRO A 115 -4.28 14.80 -6.01
C PRO A 115 -5.66 14.59 -6.67
N LYS A 116 -6.11 15.55 -7.50
CA LYS A 116 -7.45 15.49 -8.11
C LYS A 116 -7.55 14.31 -9.10
N ILE A 117 -8.79 13.89 -9.37
CA ILE A 117 -9.10 12.83 -10.33
C ILE A 117 -8.45 13.15 -11.69
N GLY A 118 -7.69 12.20 -12.23
CA GLY A 118 -6.99 12.33 -13.52
C GLY A 118 -5.51 12.70 -13.41
N GLU A 119 -5.04 13.13 -12.24
CA GLU A 119 -3.62 13.45 -11.98
C GLU A 119 -2.84 12.30 -11.33
N SER A 120 -3.55 11.23 -10.93
CA SER A 120 -2.97 10.04 -10.29
C SER A 120 -3.38 8.75 -11.00
N ASP A 121 -2.42 7.83 -11.10
CA ASP A 121 -2.69 6.45 -11.51
C ASP A 121 -2.93 5.61 -10.24
N ILE A 122 -4.09 4.96 -10.15
CA ILE A 122 -4.48 4.13 -9.00
C ILE A 122 -4.45 2.65 -9.40
N PHE A 123 -3.78 1.83 -8.59
CA PHE A 123 -3.69 0.39 -8.75
C PHE A 123 -4.29 -0.31 -7.53
N GLU A 124 -5.59 -0.57 -7.58
CA GLU A 124 -6.35 -1.18 -6.49
C GLU A 124 -6.11 -2.69 -6.39
N PHE A 125 -6.13 -3.19 -5.16
CA PHE A 125 -6.12 -4.61 -4.85
C PHE A 125 -7.03 -4.90 -3.65
N LYS A 126 -7.47 -6.15 -3.52
CA LYS A 126 -8.34 -6.58 -2.42
C LYS A 126 -7.68 -7.67 -1.60
N GLU A 127 -7.89 -7.65 -0.29
CA GLU A 127 -7.46 -8.70 0.62
C GLU A 127 -8.67 -9.33 1.32
N TYR A 128 -8.99 -10.57 0.94
CA TYR A 128 -10.10 -11.30 1.50
C TYR A 128 -9.66 -11.99 2.79
N ALA A 129 -10.38 -11.74 3.88
CA ALA A 129 -10.11 -12.37 5.18
C ALA A 129 -10.43 -13.89 5.21
N SER A 130 -10.99 -14.42 4.12
CA SER A 130 -11.29 -15.85 3.94
C SER A 130 -11.27 -16.19 2.45
N PRO A 131 -11.12 -17.47 2.04
CA PRO A 131 -11.05 -17.85 0.63
C PRO A 131 -12.22 -17.37 -0.22
N ARG A 132 -13.40 -17.14 0.37
CA ARG A 132 -14.58 -16.61 -0.34
C ARG A 132 -14.90 -15.15 -0.01
N GLY A 133 -14.13 -14.51 0.86
CA GLY A 133 -14.36 -13.12 1.30
C GLY A 133 -15.51 -12.96 2.30
N SER A 134 -16.14 -14.05 2.75
CA SER A 134 -17.28 -14.00 3.66
C SER A 134 -16.95 -13.43 5.04
N LEU A 135 -15.69 -13.55 5.50
CA LEU A 135 -15.21 -12.93 6.74
C LEU A 135 -14.86 -11.45 6.61
N GLY A 136 -14.93 -10.90 5.39
CA GLY A 136 -14.64 -9.50 5.10
C GLY A 136 -13.68 -9.33 3.94
N VAL A 137 -13.78 -8.19 3.28
CA VAL A 137 -12.94 -7.79 2.15
C VAL A 137 -12.32 -6.42 2.42
N SER A 138 -11.03 -6.41 2.73
CA SER A 138 -10.22 -5.20 2.85
C SER A 138 -9.81 -4.70 1.47
N ILE A 139 -9.52 -3.40 1.36
CA ILE A 139 -9.07 -2.78 0.12
C ILE A 139 -7.73 -2.09 0.33
N GLY A 140 -6.88 -2.12 -0.68
CA GLY A 140 -5.69 -1.29 -0.74
C GLY A 140 -5.43 -0.81 -2.15
N ALA A 141 -4.49 0.12 -2.25
CA ALA A 141 -4.08 0.66 -3.53
C ALA A 141 -2.64 1.13 -3.51
N LEU A 142 -2.00 1.08 -4.67
CA LEU A 142 -0.81 1.86 -4.95
C LEU A 142 -1.20 3.08 -5.77
N VAL A 143 -0.70 4.25 -5.42
CA VAL A 143 -1.07 5.51 -6.08
C VAL A 143 0.18 6.22 -6.56
N ASN A 144 0.29 6.42 -7.87
CA ASN A 144 1.27 7.34 -8.44
C ASN A 144 0.79 8.77 -8.22
N VAL A 145 1.64 9.62 -7.67
CA VAL A 145 1.39 11.07 -7.60
C VAL A 145 2.67 11.83 -7.98
N PRO A 146 2.56 13.11 -8.40
CA PRO A 146 3.73 13.95 -8.58
C PRO A 146 4.58 14.02 -7.31
N ILE A 147 5.89 14.13 -7.48
CA ILE A 147 6.83 14.23 -6.36
C ILE A 147 6.41 15.36 -5.41
N ASP A 148 6.60 15.16 -4.11
CA ASP A 148 6.28 16.13 -3.05
C ASP A 148 4.79 16.50 -2.90
N THR A 149 3.90 15.82 -3.61
CA THR A 149 2.45 16.01 -3.43
C THR A 149 1.93 15.13 -2.30
N PRO A 150 1.27 15.67 -1.25
CA PRO A 150 0.65 14.86 -0.22
C PRO A 150 -0.54 14.08 -0.79
N LEU A 151 -0.72 12.85 -0.30
CA LEU A 151 -1.87 12.03 -0.64
C LEU A 151 -2.95 12.21 0.43
N LYS A 152 -4.15 12.63 0.03
CA LYS A 152 -5.33 12.70 0.91
C LYS A 152 -6.40 11.77 0.39
N TYR A 153 -6.93 10.91 1.25
CA TYR A 153 -8.04 10.03 0.88
C TYR A 153 -9.07 9.92 2.01
N ARG A 154 -10.34 9.84 1.62
CA ARG A 154 -11.44 9.44 2.50
C ARG A 154 -11.57 7.92 2.44
N TRP A 155 -11.91 7.30 3.55
CA TRP A 155 -12.14 5.86 3.61
C TRP A 155 -13.40 5.56 4.41
N GLU A 156 -14.03 4.44 4.06
CA GLU A 156 -15.19 3.88 4.74
C GLU A 156 -14.99 2.37 4.92
N ARG A 157 -15.46 1.84 6.05
CA ARG A 157 -15.45 0.41 6.36
C ARG A 157 -16.75 -0.01 7.00
N THR A 158 -17.18 -1.23 6.67
CA THR A 158 -18.44 -1.81 7.15
C THR A 158 -18.18 -3.12 7.91
N GLY A 159 -19.23 -3.75 8.43
CA GLY A 159 -19.15 -4.99 9.21
C GLY A 159 -19.09 -4.73 10.71
N ARG A 160 -18.60 -5.71 11.49
CA ARG A 160 -18.40 -5.53 12.93
C ARG A 160 -17.03 -4.91 13.18
N LEU A 161 -17.05 -3.68 13.67
CA LEU A 161 -15.87 -2.84 13.88
C LEU A 161 -15.34 -2.91 15.32
N TYR A 162 -16.12 -3.41 16.28
CA TYR A 162 -15.65 -3.59 17.66
C TYR A 162 -15.09 -2.30 18.31
N GLY A 163 -15.67 -1.14 17.98
CA GLY A 163 -15.25 0.18 18.48
C GLY A 163 -14.43 0.99 17.49
N ASP A 164 -13.95 0.37 16.41
CA ASP A 164 -13.27 1.05 15.32
C ASP A 164 -14.19 2.03 14.56
N ALA A 165 -13.69 3.21 14.21
CA ALA A 165 -14.45 4.22 13.48
C ALA A 165 -14.87 3.74 12.08
N PRO A 166 -16.14 3.89 11.65
CA PRO A 166 -16.61 3.38 10.36
C PRO A 166 -16.11 4.17 9.15
N GLN A 167 -15.66 5.40 9.35
CA GLN A 167 -15.19 6.29 8.30
C GLN A 167 -14.16 7.28 8.82
N GLY A 168 -13.36 7.82 7.92
CA GLY A 168 -12.39 8.85 8.24
C GLY A 168 -11.67 9.40 7.02
N ILE A 169 -10.73 10.31 7.28
CA ILE A 169 -9.84 10.88 6.28
C ILE A 169 -8.41 10.64 6.74
N THR A 170 -7.56 10.18 5.82
CA THR A 170 -6.12 10.05 6.06
C THR A 170 -5.36 10.97 5.11
N ILE A 171 -4.40 11.71 5.66
CA ILE A 171 -3.43 12.50 4.92
C ILE A 171 -2.06 11.84 5.10
N VAL A 172 -1.42 11.45 4.00
CA VAL A 172 -0.06 10.90 3.96
C VAL A 172 0.88 11.93 3.36
N MET A 173 1.75 12.47 4.18
CA MET A 173 2.75 13.45 3.78
C MET A 173 3.87 12.79 2.96
N PRO A 174 4.60 13.56 2.11
CA PRO A 174 5.69 13.00 1.30
C PRO A 174 6.84 12.35 2.06
N ASN A 175 6.97 12.65 3.36
CA ASN A 175 7.95 12.07 4.28
C ASN A 175 7.49 10.72 4.88
N GLY A 176 6.24 10.30 4.67
CA GLY A 176 5.64 9.09 5.25
C GLY A 176 4.95 9.29 6.61
N GLU A 177 4.84 10.53 7.07
CA GLU A 177 3.97 10.89 8.19
C GLU A 177 2.51 10.74 7.76
N GLU A 178 1.71 10.12 8.62
CA GLU A 178 0.28 9.86 8.39
C GLU A 178 -0.50 10.61 9.48
N LYS A 179 -1.50 11.38 9.06
CA LYS A 179 -2.48 12.02 9.95
C LYS A 179 -3.85 11.45 9.63
N GLU A 180 -4.50 10.88 10.63
CA GLU A 180 -5.80 10.24 10.50
C GLU A 180 -6.83 11.01 11.32
N PHE A 181 -7.98 11.27 10.69
CA PHE A 181 -9.11 11.97 11.28
C PHE A 181 -10.30 11.00 11.25
N GLU A 182 -10.57 10.39 12.40
CA GLU A 182 -11.67 9.45 12.61
C GLU A 182 -12.96 10.20 12.96
N MET A 183 -14.11 9.71 12.46
CA MET A 183 -15.44 10.31 12.68
C MET A 183 -15.50 11.80 12.27
N LEU A 184 -15.89 12.07 11.02
CA LEU A 184 -16.37 13.40 10.67
C LEU A 184 -17.68 13.66 11.44
N PRO A 185 -17.75 14.66 12.34
CA PRO A 185 -19.05 15.14 12.82
C PRO A 185 -19.84 15.62 11.60
N ASP A 186 -21.15 15.39 11.61
CA ASP A 186 -22.06 15.67 10.49
C ASP A 186 -21.71 16.96 9.73
N GLY A 187 -21.30 16.83 8.46
CA GLY A 187 -21.20 17.94 7.51
C GLY A 187 -19.81 18.19 6.91
N LEU A 188 -19.82 18.73 5.69
CA LEU A 188 -18.66 19.18 4.91
C LEU A 188 -17.82 20.28 5.59
N GLU A 189 -18.22 20.77 6.77
CA GLU A 189 -17.72 22.01 7.38
C GLU A 189 -16.37 21.85 8.09
N ALA A 190 -15.98 20.64 8.51
CA ALA A 190 -14.69 20.38 9.18
C ALA A 190 -13.47 20.40 8.23
N LEU A 191 -13.68 20.42 6.91
CA LEU A 191 -12.61 20.56 5.93
C LEU A 191 -11.97 21.96 5.93
N GLY A 192 -12.70 22.98 6.43
CA GLY A 192 -12.23 24.36 6.53
C GLY A 192 -11.31 24.65 7.73
N GLU A 193 -11.28 23.77 8.73
CA GLU A 193 -10.46 23.92 9.94
C GLU A 193 -9.14 23.15 9.89
N LEU A 194 -8.89 22.38 8.84
CA LEU A 194 -7.55 21.87 8.58
C LEU A 194 -6.62 23.07 8.33
N PRO A 195 -5.41 23.11 8.93
CA PRO A 195 -4.49 24.21 8.72
C PRO A 195 -4.26 24.35 7.22
N LYS A 196 -4.73 25.48 6.67
CA LYS A 196 -4.31 25.92 5.34
C LYS A 196 -2.79 26.01 5.43
N MET A 197 -2.09 25.20 4.65
CA MET A 197 -0.66 25.37 4.52
C MET A 197 -0.46 26.77 3.95
N GLU A 198 0.01 27.68 4.79
CA GLU A 198 0.59 28.93 4.34
C GLU A 198 1.80 28.55 3.51
N GLU A 199 1.73 28.86 2.21
CA GLU A 199 2.88 28.84 1.32
C GLU A 199 3.80 29.99 1.75
N GLU A 200 4.88 29.67 2.46
CA GLU A 200 6.07 30.52 2.56
C GLU A 200 7.22 29.90 1.75
#